data_AF-A0A838WGM3-F1
#
_entry.id   AF-A0A838WGM3-F1
#
_cell.length_a   1.000
_cell.length_b   1.000
_cell.length_c   1.000
_cell.angle_alpha   90.00
_cell.angle_beta   90.00
_cell.angle_gamma   90.00
#
_symmetry.space_group_name_H-M   'P 1'
#
loop_
_entity.id
_entity.type
_entity.pdbx_description
1 polymer ?
#
loop_
_entity_poly.entity_id
_entity_poly.type
_entity_poly.pdbx_seq_one_letter_code
_entity_poly.pdbx_strand_id
1 'polypeptide(L)'
;SFTIKPRYWVDKKEVENKLSGRWDKNWLLGFRDICRSTDERTAIFSLLPKVAVNHKAPLVFLKQNKPQFYCLFLANVNSLVFDFVTRQKLGGTSFSFFIVKQLPVIPPERYTEKDIEYIAPRVLELVYTSWDMQPFVLDLQLPNFDSQLPPFIWNPNRRALIRAELDAYYAKLYGLTRDELRYILDPADVYGADFPTETFRVLKNNEIKQYGEYRTQRLVLEAWDKIIRNS
;
A
#
# COMPACT_ATOMS: atom_id res chain seq x y z
N SER A 1 -20.27 10.64 8.76
CA SER A 1 -19.07 9.79 8.75
C SER A 1 -19.41 8.49 8.03
N PHE A 2 -18.54 7.98 7.16
CA PHE A 2 -18.72 6.67 6.52
C PHE A 2 -18.21 5.59 7.47
N THR A 3 -19.06 4.64 7.84
CA THR A 3 -18.71 3.50 8.68
C THR A 3 -19.21 2.23 8.00
N ILE A 4 -18.34 1.25 7.86
CA ILE A 4 -18.67 -0.02 7.21
C ILE A 4 -19.60 -0.81 8.13
N LYS A 5 -20.76 -1.25 7.62
CA LYS A 5 -21.64 -2.19 8.32
C LYS A 5 -21.35 -3.61 7.84
N PRO A 6 -20.87 -4.52 8.72
CA PRO A 6 -20.58 -5.87 8.31
C PRO A 6 -21.85 -6.70 8.13
N ARG A 7 -21.78 -7.75 7.32
CA ARG A 7 -22.87 -8.73 7.18
C ARG A 7 -23.05 -9.61 8.42
N TYR A 8 -21.94 -9.88 9.12
CA TYR A 8 -21.89 -10.72 10.31
C TYR A 8 -21.23 -9.96 11.46
N TRP A 9 -21.71 -10.21 12.67
CA TRP A 9 -21.23 -9.57 13.89
C TRP A 9 -20.51 -10.60 14.75
N VAL A 10 -19.46 -10.16 15.42
CA VAL A 10 -18.70 -10.93 16.39
C VAL A 10 -18.62 -10.08 17.64
N ASP A 11 -18.79 -10.70 18.82
CA ASP A 11 -18.65 -9.99 20.08
C ASP A 11 -17.25 -9.41 20.21
N LYS A 12 -17.16 -8.14 20.65
CA LYS A 12 -15.88 -7.44 20.83
C LYS A 12 -14.95 -8.20 21.77
N LYS A 13 -15.49 -8.86 22.80
CA LYS A 13 -14.72 -9.67 23.75
C LYS A 13 -14.01 -10.83 23.08
N GLU A 14 -14.61 -11.46 22.08
CA GLU A 14 -13.95 -12.55 21.32
C GLU A 14 -12.75 -12.03 20.54
N VAL A 15 -12.86 -10.83 19.95
CA VAL A 15 -11.75 -10.18 19.25
C VAL A 15 -10.63 -9.81 20.23
N GLU A 16 -10.97 -9.21 21.37
CA GLU A 16 -10.01 -8.85 22.42
C GLU A 16 -9.30 -10.08 22.98
N ASN A 17 -10.02 -11.16 23.28
CA ASN A 17 -9.47 -12.42 23.78
C ASN A 17 -8.51 -13.06 22.76
N LYS A 18 -8.85 -13.06 21.46
CA LYS A 18 -7.99 -13.63 20.41
C LYS A 18 -6.72 -12.82 20.17
N LEU A 19 -6.77 -11.50 20.39
CA LEU A 19 -5.62 -10.60 20.22
C LEU A 19 -4.78 -10.46 21.49
N SER A 20 -5.32 -10.83 22.65
CA SER A 20 -4.63 -10.77 23.95
C SER A 20 -3.27 -11.47 23.91
N GLY A 21 -2.23 -10.77 24.37
CA GLY A 21 -0.84 -11.24 24.36
C GLY A 21 -0.19 -11.33 22.97
N ARG A 22 -0.91 -11.02 21.89
CA ARG A 22 -0.40 -11.08 20.50
C ARG A 22 -0.32 -9.71 19.83
N TRP A 23 -1.19 -8.79 20.21
CA TRP A 23 -1.32 -7.49 19.57
C TRP A 23 -1.77 -6.43 20.57
N ASP A 24 -1.01 -5.36 20.66
CA ASP A 24 -1.19 -4.27 21.63
C ASP A 24 -1.82 -3.01 21.02
N LYS A 25 -2.06 -2.99 19.71
CA LYS A 25 -2.62 -1.81 19.01
C LYS A 25 -4.15 -1.83 18.93
N ASN A 26 -4.73 -0.66 18.75
CA ASN A 26 -6.18 -0.44 18.58
C ASN A 26 -6.63 -0.36 17.11
N TRP A 27 -5.78 -0.88 16.22
CA TRP A 27 -5.99 -1.04 14.80
C TRP A 27 -5.28 -2.33 14.37
N LEU A 28 -5.57 -2.85 13.18
CA LEU A 28 -5.00 -4.08 12.64
C LEU A 28 -4.36 -3.79 11.28
N LEU A 29 -3.48 -4.69 10.85
CA LEU A 29 -2.91 -4.71 9.51
C LEU A 29 -3.25 -6.07 8.89
N GLY A 30 -3.81 -6.06 7.69
CA GLY A 30 -4.12 -7.28 6.97
C GLY A 30 -3.94 -7.12 5.46
N PHE A 31 -4.08 -8.22 4.75
CA PHE A 31 -4.05 -8.24 3.29
C PHE A 31 -5.18 -9.07 2.72
N ARG A 32 -5.47 -8.87 1.44
CA ARG A 32 -6.47 -9.65 0.72
C ARG A 32 -5.86 -10.97 0.25
N ASP A 33 -6.43 -12.10 0.67
CA ASP A 33 -5.98 -13.44 0.24
C ASP A 33 -6.31 -13.69 -1.25
N ILE A 34 -7.51 -13.33 -1.71
CA ILE A 34 -7.92 -13.63 -3.08
C ILE A 34 -7.42 -12.58 -4.06
N CYS A 35 -6.53 -12.97 -4.97
CA CYS A 35 -5.99 -12.19 -6.07
C CYS A 35 -6.57 -12.67 -7.39
N ARG A 36 -7.48 -11.90 -8.00
CA ARG A 36 -8.06 -12.27 -9.29
C ARG A 36 -7.20 -11.74 -10.43
N SER A 37 -7.18 -12.45 -11.55
CA SER A 37 -6.48 -12.00 -12.77
C SER A 37 -7.07 -10.73 -13.37
N THR A 38 -8.32 -10.41 -13.01
CA THR A 38 -9.05 -9.20 -13.42
C THR A 38 -8.83 -8.01 -12.49
N ASP A 39 -8.05 -8.16 -11.41
CA ASP A 39 -7.78 -7.05 -10.50
C ASP A 39 -6.60 -6.19 -11.01
N GLU A 40 -6.70 -4.88 -10.80
CA GLU A 40 -5.64 -3.93 -11.14
C GLU A 40 -4.34 -4.19 -10.36
N ARG A 41 -4.47 -4.71 -9.13
CA ARG A 41 -3.39 -4.92 -8.17
C ARG A 41 -3.49 -6.32 -7.58
N THR A 42 -2.34 -6.97 -7.41
CA THR A 42 -2.26 -8.30 -6.80
C THR A 42 -2.11 -8.19 -5.30
N ALA A 43 -1.07 -7.47 -4.83
CA ALA A 43 -0.83 -7.26 -3.41
C ALA A 43 -1.67 -6.06 -2.93
N ILE A 44 -2.61 -6.32 -2.01
CA ILE A 44 -3.45 -5.29 -1.42
C ILE A 44 -3.43 -5.47 0.10
N PHE A 45 -2.74 -4.55 0.77
CA PHE A 45 -2.67 -4.50 2.23
C PHE A 45 -3.39 -3.25 2.73
N SER A 46 -4.05 -3.36 3.88
CA SER A 46 -4.75 -2.25 4.50
C SER A 46 -4.60 -2.28 6.01
N LEU A 47 -4.57 -1.08 6.58
CA LEU A 47 -4.87 -0.89 7.98
C LEU A 47 -6.38 -0.94 8.18
N LEU A 48 -6.81 -1.47 9.32
CA LEU A 48 -8.19 -1.69 9.69
C LEU A 48 -8.40 -1.22 11.13
N PRO A 49 -9.62 -0.83 11.53
CA PRO A 49 -9.94 -0.70 12.94
C PRO A 49 -9.78 -2.06 13.66
N LYS A 50 -9.70 -2.06 14.99
CA LYS A 50 -9.63 -3.31 15.78
C LYS A 50 -10.97 -4.05 15.76
N VAL A 51 -11.20 -4.84 14.71
CA VAL A 51 -12.43 -5.59 14.45
C VAL A 51 -12.15 -7.04 14.09
N ALA A 52 -13.18 -7.87 14.10
CA ALA A 52 -13.09 -9.25 13.63
C ALA A 52 -12.84 -9.30 12.11
N VAL A 53 -11.96 -10.20 11.68
CA VAL A 53 -11.72 -10.52 10.27
C VAL A 53 -11.83 -12.02 10.04
N ASN A 54 -12.15 -12.41 8.81
CA ASN A 54 -12.15 -13.83 8.42
C ASN A 54 -10.80 -14.21 7.78
N HIS A 55 -10.65 -15.49 7.44
CA HIS A 55 -9.44 -16.03 6.84
C HIS A 55 -9.09 -15.48 5.44
N LYS A 56 -9.98 -14.71 4.80
CA LYS A 56 -9.73 -14.04 3.52
C LYS A 56 -9.13 -12.63 3.66
N ALA A 57 -9.06 -12.13 4.89
CA ALA A 57 -8.28 -10.97 5.26
C ALA A 57 -7.23 -11.36 6.32
N PRO A 58 -6.18 -12.15 5.97
CA PRO A 58 -5.20 -12.58 6.95
C PRO A 58 -4.48 -11.37 7.57
N LEU A 59 -4.17 -11.49 8.86
CA LEU A 59 -3.53 -10.42 9.63
C LEU A 59 -2.01 -10.55 9.64
N VAL A 60 -1.34 -9.41 9.69
CA VAL A 60 0.11 -9.28 9.82
C VAL A 60 0.42 -8.62 11.15
N PHE A 61 1.17 -9.32 11.99
CA PHE A 61 1.64 -8.81 13.28
C PHE A 61 3.14 -8.52 13.19
N LEU A 62 3.50 -7.26 12.93
CA LEU A 62 4.89 -6.82 12.91
C LEU A 62 5.36 -6.58 14.34
N LYS A 63 6.59 -7.00 14.65
CA LYS A 63 7.26 -6.64 15.90
C LYS A 63 8.08 -5.39 15.69
N GLN A 64 7.45 -4.21 15.81
CA GLN A 64 8.12 -2.93 15.64
C GLN A 64 7.81 -1.97 16.78
N ASN A 65 8.86 -1.37 17.33
CA ASN A 65 8.77 -0.44 18.46
C ASN A 65 8.41 0.98 18.01
N LYS A 66 8.72 1.35 16.76
CA LYS A 66 8.44 2.67 16.19
C LYS A 66 7.17 2.60 15.32
N PRO A 67 6.07 3.26 15.72
CA PRO A 67 4.80 3.21 14.99
C PRO A 67 4.89 3.68 13.53
N GLN A 68 5.80 4.58 13.19
CA GLN A 68 5.99 5.07 11.82
C GLN A 68 6.44 3.97 10.85
N PHE A 69 7.02 2.88 11.35
CA PHE A 69 7.45 1.74 10.52
C PHE A 69 6.28 0.97 9.92
N TYR A 70 5.07 1.10 10.49
CA TYR A 70 3.87 0.56 9.86
C TYR A 70 3.50 1.31 8.59
N CYS A 71 3.74 2.63 8.54
CA CYS A 71 3.59 3.40 7.30
C CYS A 71 4.58 2.94 6.24
N LEU A 72 5.85 2.78 6.62
CA LEU A 72 6.91 2.29 5.72
C LEU A 72 6.55 0.89 5.18
N PHE A 73 6.18 -0.03 6.06
CA PHE A 73 5.78 -1.37 5.63
C PHE A 73 4.58 -1.31 4.68
N LEU A 74 3.52 -0.58 5.05
CA LEU A 74 2.28 -0.52 4.28
C LEU A 74 2.49 0.10 2.89
N ALA A 75 3.26 1.17 2.79
CA ALA A 75 3.60 1.79 1.52
C ALA A 75 4.43 0.85 0.65
N ASN A 76 5.39 0.14 1.25
CA ASN A 76 6.23 -0.81 0.54
C ASN A 76 5.40 -1.93 -0.11
N VAL A 77 4.59 -2.63 0.68
CA VAL A 77 3.81 -3.80 0.22
C VAL A 77 2.65 -3.42 -0.71
N ASN A 78 2.32 -2.13 -0.82
CA ASN A 78 1.37 -1.61 -1.80
C ASN A 78 2.07 -0.87 -2.97
N SER A 79 3.39 -0.86 -3.05
CA SER A 79 4.11 -0.27 -4.18
C SER A 79 3.95 -1.12 -5.45
N LEU A 80 3.99 -0.48 -6.62
CA LEU A 80 3.95 -1.17 -7.92
C LEU A 80 5.14 -2.10 -8.11
N VAL A 81 6.32 -1.76 -7.57
CA VAL A 81 7.51 -2.62 -7.61
C VAL A 81 7.27 -3.92 -6.82
N PHE A 82 6.71 -3.82 -5.62
CA PHE A 82 6.36 -4.99 -4.82
C PHE A 82 5.28 -5.84 -5.50
N ASP A 83 4.26 -5.21 -6.10
CA ASP A 83 3.18 -5.88 -6.83
C ASP A 83 3.71 -6.62 -8.06
N PHE A 84 4.64 -6.02 -8.80
CA PHE A 84 5.34 -6.65 -9.93
C PHE A 84 6.01 -7.95 -9.51
N VAL A 85 6.83 -7.94 -8.44
CA VAL A 85 7.47 -9.15 -7.94
C VAL A 85 6.45 -10.17 -7.43
N THR A 86 5.39 -9.70 -6.77
CA THR A 86 4.31 -10.56 -6.27
C THR A 86 3.66 -11.33 -7.41
N ARG A 87 3.37 -10.67 -8.54
CA ARG A 87 2.77 -11.30 -9.73
C ARG A 87 3.62 -12.42 -10.30
N GLN A 88 4.94 -12.32 -10.23
CA GLN A 88 5.85 -13.37 -10.70
C GLN A 88 5.93 -14.57 -9.75
N LYS A 89 5.67 -14.37 -8.46
CA LYS A 89 5.71 -15.42 -7.43
C LYS A 89 4.37 -16.11 -7.23
N LEU A 90 3.28 -15.44 -7.56
CA LEU A 90 1.93 -15.94 -7.37
C LEU A 90 1.52 -16.86 -8.51
N GLY A 91 1.48 -18.18 -8.25
CA GLY A 91 1.04 -19.19 -9.24
C GLY A 91 -0.47 -19.45 -9.30
N GLY A 92 -1.26 -18.84 -8.42
CA GLY A 92 -2.70 -19.08 -8.30
C GLY A 92 -3.45 -17.87 -7.75
N THR A 93 -4.65 -18.07 -7.22
CA THR A 93 -5.48 -16.94 -6.73
C THR A 93 -5.38 -16.70 -5.23
N SER A 94 -4.72 -17.58 -4.47
CA SER A 94 -4.55 -17.43 -3.01
C SER A 94 -3.17 -16.89 -2.67
N PHE A 95 -3.15 -15.70 -2.11
CA PHE A 95 -1.96 -14.99 -1.67
C PHE A 95 -1.65 -15.31 -0.21
N SER A 96 -1.34 -16.58 0.07
CA SER A 96 -1.17 -17.08 1.43
C SER A 96 0.15 -16.63 2.09
N PHE A 97 0.26 -16.87 3.41
CA PHE A 97 1.43 -16.48 4.21
C PHE A 97 2.77 -17.01 3.70
N PHE A 98 2.83 -18.19 3.08
CA PHE A 98 4.11 -18.72 2.59
C PHE A 98 4.64 -17.92 1.41
N ILE A 99 3.76 -17.32 0.59
CA ILE A 99 4.15 -16.42 -0.50
C ILE A 99 4.60 -15.09 0.09
N VAL A 100 3.77 -14.50 0.98
CA VAL A 100 4.06 -13.21 1.63
C VAL A 100 5.44 -13.22 2.30
N LYS A 101 5.81 -14.31 2.97
CA LYS A 101 7.11 -14.47 3.65
C LYS A 101 8.33 -14.55 2.71
N GLN A 102 8.14 -14.72 1.40
CA GLN A 102 9.21 -14.81 0.40
C GLN A 102 9.38 -13.52 -0.41
N LEU A 103 8.49 -12.54 -0.22
CA LEU A 103 8.51 -11.33 -1.03
C LEU A 103 9.53 -10.30 -0.50
N PRO A 104 10.12 -9.50 -1.40
CA PRO A 104 11.14 -8.55 -1.02
C PRO A 104 10.51 -7.39 -0.26
N VAL A 105 10.73 -7.34 1.06
CA VAL A 105 10.38 -6.17 1.88
C VAL A 105 11.69 -5.49 2.28
N ILE A 106 11.78 -4.18 2.07
CA ILE A 106 12.93 -3.39 2.49
C ILE A 106 12.99 -3.44 4.02
N PRO A 107 14.14 -3.87 4.60
CA PRO A 107 14.25 -4.05 6.04
C PRO A 107 14.25 -2.68 6.76
N PRO A 108 13.74 -2.63 8.01
CA PRO A 108 13.65 -1.40 8.81
C PRO A 108 14.94 -0.57 8.84
N GLU A 109 16.10 -1.22 8.91
CA GLU A 109 17.41 -0.60 9.08
C GLU A 109 17.88 0.15 7.83
N ARG A 110 17.22 -0.04 6.68
CA ARG A 110 17.52 0.67 5.43
C ARG A 110 16.84 2.03 5.34
N TYR A 111 15.86 2.32 6.20
CA TYR A 111 15.16 3.60 6.21
C TYR A 111 15.89 4.61 7.09
N THR A 112 16.04 5.81 6.56
CA THR A 112 16.52 7.01 7.23
C THR A 112 15.35 7.81 7.80
N GLU A 113 15.64 8.81 8.64
CA GLU A 113 14.60 9.72 9.15
C GLU A 113 13.93 10.50 8.01
N LYS A 114 14.68 10.87 6.96
CA LYS A 114 14.12 11.53 5.77
C LYS A 114 13.11 10.64 5.03
N ASP A 115 13.30 9.32 5.04
CA ASP A 115 12.35 8.40 4.44
C ASP A 115 11.05 8.37 5.26
N ILE A 116 11.15 8.39 6.60
CA ILE A 116 10.00 8.46 7.50
C ILE A 116 9.22 9.76 7.27
N GLU A 117 9.90 10.90 7.25
CA GLU A 117 9.32 12.23 7.01
C GLU A 117 8.63 12.32 5.64
N TYR A 118 9.16 11.63 4.62
CA TYR A 118 8.55 11.58 3.31
C TYR A 118 7.33 10.64 3.27
N ILE A 119 7.45 9.43 3.80
CA ILE A 119 6.47 8.35 3.59
C ILE A 119 5.31 8.44 4.59
N ALA A 120 5.58 8.67 5.87
CA ALA A 120 4.57 8.52 6.91
C ALA A 120 3.38 9.49 6.77
N PRO A 121 3.58 10.80 6.50
CA PRO A 121 2.47 11.73 6.29
C PRO A 121 1.61 11.38 5.07
N ARG A 122 2.23 10.86 4.00
CA ARG A 122 1.56 10.43 2.77
C ARG A 122 0.67 9.21 3.02
N VAL A 123 1.18 8.23 3.75
CA VAL A 123 0.39 7.05 4.14
C VAL A 123 -0.76 7.46 5.04
N LEU A 124 -0.51 8.37 5.99
CA LEU A 124 -1.54 8.87 6.89
C LEU A 124 -2.71 9.52 6.13
N GLU A 125 -2.43 10.38 5.14
CA GLU A 125 -3.46 11.00 4.28
C GLU A 125 -4.24 9.94 3.48
N LEU A 126 -3.59 8.84 3.08
CA LEU A 126 -4.25 7.75 2.37
C LEU A 126 -5.12 6.86 3.28
N VAL A 127 -4.77 6.71 4.55
CA VAL A 127 -5.41 5.76 5.49
C VAL A 127 -6.48 6.44 6.35
N TYR A 128 -6.25 7.64 6.83
CA TYR A 128 -7.12 8.29 7.81
C TYR A 128 -8.31 9.00 7.15
N THR A 129 -9.25 8.22 6.62
CA THR A 129 -10.47 8.71 5.96
C THR A 129 -11.75 8.47 6.78
N SER A 130 -11.62 7.89 7.98
CA SER A 130 -12.70 7.70 8.95
C SER A 130 -12.14 7.81 10.38
N TRP A 131 -12.99 8.25 11.32
CA TRP A 131 -12.69 8.26 12.75
C TRP A 131 -12.35 6.87 13.31
N ASP A 132 -12.80 5.80 12.66
CA ASP A 132 -12.47 4.42 13.04
C ASP A 132 -10.94 4.15 12.98
N MET A 133 -10.21 4.96 12.21
CA MET A 133 -8.75 4.90 12.07
C MET A 133 -8.01 5.91 12.96
N GLN A 134 -8.71 6.73 13.75
CA GLN A 134 -8.09 7.67 14.69
C GLN A 134 -7.06 7.00 15.62
N PRO A 135 -7.28 5.77 16.15
CA PRO A 135 -6.27 5.12 16.98
C PRO A 135 -4.92 4.93 16.31
N PHE A 136 -4.89 4.72 14.99
CA PHE A 136 -3.63 4.64 14.23
C PHE A 136 -2.93 6.00 14.16
N VAL A 137 -3.67 7.08 13.93
CA VAL A 137 -3.13 8.45 13.90
C VAL A 137 -2.45 8.80 15.23
N LEU A 138 -3.11 8.51 16.33
CA LEU A 138 -2.61 8.78 17.68
C LEU A 138 -1.35 7.95 18.00
N ASP A 139 -1.29 6.71 17.52
CA ASP A 139 -0.11 5.86 17.70
C ASP A 139 1.10 6.38 16.91
N LEU A 140 0.91 7.02 15.75
CA LEU A 140 2.02 7.49 14.90
C LEU A 140 2.86 8.62 15.52
N GLN A 141 2.27 9.43 16.41
CA GLN A 141 2.95 10.54 17.09
C GLN A 141 3.70 11.48 16.13
N LEU A 142 3.14 11.72 14.95
CA LEU A 142 3.75 12.63 13.96
C LEU A 142 3.48 14.09 14.34
N PRO A 143 4.42 15.03 14.08
CA PRO A 143 4.19 16.45 14.31
C PRO A 143 2.97 16.95 13.55
N ASN A 144 2.13 17.75 14.19
CA ASN A 144 0.89 18.33 13.63
C ASN A 144 -0.23 17.31 13.35
N PHE A 145 -0.13 16.07 13.83
CA PHE A 145 -1.20 15.08 13.74
C PHE A 145 -1.62 14.65 15.15
N ASP A 146 -2.68 15.27 15.66
CA ASP A 146 -3.19 15.04 17.02
C ASP A 146 -4.63 14.50 17.00
N SER A 147 -5.24 14.41 18.18
CA SER A 147 -6.62 13.94 18.35
C SER A 147 -7.68 14.83 17.71
N GLN A 148 -7.34 16.09 17.40
CA GLN A 148 -8.25 17.08 16.81
C GLN A 148 -8.24 17.05 15.30
N LEU A 149 -7.23 16.41 14.68
CA LEU A 149 -7.17 16.25 13.23
C LEU A 149 -8.41 15.50 12.72
N PRO A 150 -9.24 16.12 11.87
CA PRO A 150 -10.36 15.43 11.25
C PRO A 150 -9.86 14.43 10.18
N PRO A 151 -10.60 13.34 9.93
CA PRO A 151 -10.28 12.45 8.81
C PRO A 151 -10.20 13.20 7.47
N PHE A 152 -9.24 12.82 6.64
CA PHE A 152 -9.04 13.41 5.32
C PHE A 152 -10.23 13.12 4.41
N ILE A 153 -10.67 14.14 3.69
CA ILE A 153 -11.75 14.03 2.71
C ILE A 153 -11.29 13.15 1.55
N TRP A 154 -12.12 12.17 1.17
CA TRP A 154 -11.83 11.30 0.04
C TRP A 154 -11.76 12.10 -1.28
N ASN A 155 -10.55 12.24 -1.83
CA ASN A 155 -10.32 12.89 -3.12
C ASN A 155 -9.54 11.94 -4.06
N PRO A 156 -10.18 11.36 -5.09
CA PRO A 156 -9.52 10.41 -5.99
C PRO A 156 -8.26 10.96 -6.68
N ASN A 157 -8.27 12.24 -7.08
CA ASN A 157 -7.14 12.87 -7.78
C ASN A 157 -5.94 13.07 -6.85
N ARG A 158 -6.18 13.58 -5.63
CA ARG A 158 -5.12 13.74 -4.63
C ARG A 158 -4.53 12.39 -4.23
N ARG A 159 -5.38 11.38 -4.01
CA ARG A 159 -4.95 10.02 -3.69
C ARG A 159 -4.14 9.37 -4.82
N ALA A 160 -4.45 9.64 -6.09
CA ALA A 160 -3.65 9.17 -7.22
C ALA A 160 -2.25 9.79 -7.20
N LEU A 161 -2.13 11.09 -6.94
CA LEU A 161 -0.83 11.78 -6.80
C LEU A 161 0.02 11.20 -5.66
N ILE A 162 -0.55 11.04 -4.47
CA ILE A 162 0.18 10.51 -3.31
C ILE A 162 0.65 9.07 -3.56
N ARG A 163 -0.20 8.23 -4.15
CA ARG A 163 0.19 6.86 -4.52
C ARG A 163 1.35 6.87 -5.52
N ALA A 164 1.26 7.71 -6.56
CA ALA A 164 2.34 7.83 -7.53
C ALA A 164 3.66 8.33 -6.92
N GLU A 165 3.60 9.27 -5.98
CA GLU A 165 4.77 9.72 -5.20
C GLU A 165 5.38 8.57 -4.39
N LEU A 166 4.57 7.77 -3.70
CA LEU A 166 5.04 6.60 -2.96
C LEU A 166 5.62 5.53 -3.89
N ASP A 167 4.98 5.23 -5.02
CA ASP A 167 5.45 4.26 -6.01
C ASP A 167 6.83 4.64 -6.57
N ALA A 168 7.01 5.91 -6.95
CA ALA A 168 8.29 6.43 -7.41
C ALA A 168 9.36 6.40 -6.32
N TYR A 169 8.99 6.75 -5.08
CA TYR A 169 9.92 6.72 -3.95
C TYR A 169 10.39 5.30 -3.64
N TYR A 170 9.47 4.34 -3.64
CA TYR A 170 9.82 2.93 -3.44
C TYR A 170 10.68 2.38 -4.57
N ALA A 171 10.42 2.75 -5.82
CA ALA A 171 11.31 2.40 -6.93
C ALA A 171 12.76 2.86 -6.68
N LYS A 172 12.94 4.06 -6.10
CA LYS A 172 14.28 4.57 -5.74
C LYS A 172 14.88 3.76 -4.60
N LEU A 173 14.10 3.44 -3.57
CA LEU A 173 14.58 2.64 -2.43
C LEU A 173 14.93 1.19 -2.82
N TYR A 174 14.25 0.64 -3.82
CA TYR A 174 14.60 -0.65 -4.43
C TYR A 174 15.85 -0.58 -5.32
N GLY A 175 16.36 0.62 -5.61
CA GLY A 175 17.57 0.83 -6.42
C GLY A 175 17.32 0.73 -7.92
N LEU A 176 16.08 0.94 -8.38
CA LEU A 176 15.76 0.91 -9.80
C LEU A 176 16.28 2.16 -10.51
N THR A 177 16.51 2.01 -11.81
CA THR A 177 16.66 3.11 -12.75
C THR A 177 15.29 3.56 -13.27
N ARG A 178 15.26 4.71 -13.95
CA ARG A 178 14.04 5.22 -14.59
C ARG A 178 13.50 4.24 -15.64
N ASP A 179 14.37 3.61 -16.42
CA ASP A 179 13.95 2.67 -17.48
C ASP A 179 13.47 1.34 -16.90
N GLU A 180 14.04 0.86 -15.80
CA GLU A 180 13.51 -0.31 -15.08
C GLU A 180 12.12 -0.02 -14.48
N LEU A 181 11.91 1.19 -13.95
CA LEU A 181 10.58 1.62 -13.50
C LEU A 181 9.59 1.68 -14.67
N ARG A 182 9.99 2.22 -15.83
CA ARG A 182 9.17 2.22 -17.04
C ARG A 182 8.82 0.80 -17.48
N TYR A 183 9.78 -0.12 -17.46
CA TYR A 183 9.55 -1.52 -17.77
C TYR A 183 8.53 -2.16 -16.81
N ILE A 184 8.64 -1.90 -15.51
CA ILE A 184 7.67 -2.40 -14.52
C ILE A 184 6.26 -1.88 -14.83
N LEU A 185 6.13 -0.59 -15.17
CA LEU A 185 4.84 0.02 -15.49
C LEU A 185 4.25 -0.52 -16.80
N ASP A 186 5.05 -0.50 -17.87
CA ASP A 186 4.64 -0.82 -19.23
C ASP A 186 5.84 -1.29 -20.07
N PRO A 187 6.10 -2.60 -20.17
CA PRO A 187 7.22 -3.13 -20.95
C PRO A 187 7.23 -2.68 -22.42
N ALA A 188 6.05 -2.48 -23.01
CA ALA A 188 5.90 -2.02 -24.40
C ALA A 188 6.38 -0.57 -24.61
N ASP A 189 6.39 0.25 -23.56
CA ASP A 189 6.95 1.62 -23.60
C ASP A 189 8.49 1.63 -23.75
N VAL A 190 9.14 0.53 -23.36
CA VAL A 190 10.61 0.38 -23.44
C VAL A 190 11.03 -0.38 -24.69
N TYR A 191 10.37 -1.50 -24.99
CA TYR A 191 10.78 -2.41 -26.06
C TYR A 191 9.93 -2.32 -27.34
N GLY A 192 8.93 -1.44 -27.36
CA GLY A 192 8.00 -1.26 -28.48
C GLY A 192 6.72 -2.09 -28.36
N ALA A 193 5.74 -1.76 -29.20
CA ALA A 193 4.39 -2.34 -29.16
C ALA A 193 4.35 -3.86 -29.40
N ASP A 194 5.36 -4.41 -30.07
CA ASP A 194 5.46 -5.84 -30.37
C ASP A 194 6.01 -6.67 -29.18
N PHE A 195 6.39 -6.04 -28.07
CA PHE A 195 6.89 -6.75 -26.91
C PHE A 195 5.76 -7.59 -26.26
N PRO A 196 5.95 -8.91 -26.05
CA PRO A 196 4.85 -9.83 -25.78
C PRO A 196 4.32 -9.77 -24.34
N THR A 197 4.95 -9.01 -23.44
CA THR A 197 4.66 -9.04 -22.00
C THR A 197 4.00 -7.75 -21.54
N GLU A 198 2.97 -7.87 -20.71
CA GLU A 198 2.31 -6.76 -20.05
C GLU A 198 2.31 -6.98 -18.53
N THR A 199 2.61 -5.95 -17.75
CA THR A 199 2.62 -6.05 -16.28
C THR A 199 1.25 -5.70 -15.68
N PHE A 200 0.80 -4.46 -15.90
CA PHE A 200 -0.40 -3.89 -15.28
C PHE A 200 -1.52 -3.66 -16.30
N ARG A 201 -1.73 -4.62 -17.20
CA ARG A 201 -2.71 -4.53 -18.31
C ARG A 201 -4.09 -4.04 -17.89
N VAL A 202 -4.65 -4.62 -16.83
CA VAL A 202 -6.00 -4.25 -16.36
C VAL A 202 -6.04 -2.80 -15.90
N LEU A 203 -5.06 -2.37 -15.11
CA LEU A 203 -4.95 -0.98 -14.66
C LEU A 203 -4.81 -0.04 -15.85
N LYS A 204 -3.88 -0.34 -16.77
CA LYS A 204 -3.66 0.45 -18.00
C LYS A 204 -4.93 0.59 -18.82
N ASN A 205 -5.63 -0.52 -19.10
CA ASN A 205 -6.85 -0.52 -19.90
C ASN A 205 -7.99 0.27 -19.23
N ASN A 206 -8.15 0.13 -17.92
CA ASN A 206 -9.15 0.89 -17.15
C ASN A 206 -8.85 2.39 -17.19
N GLU A 207 -7.59 2.79 -17.00
CA GLU A 207 -7.18 4.20 -17.03
C GLU A 207 -7.29 4.81 -18.44
N ILE A 208 -6.91 4.08 -19.50
CA ILE A 208 -7.12 4.54 -20.88
C ILE A 208 -8.62 4.78 -21.14
N LYS A 209 -9.49 3.86 -20.70
CA LYS A 209 -10.93 4.02 -20.87
C LYS A 209 -11.49 5.22 -20.08
N GLN A 210 -10.98 5.46 -18.89
CA GLN A 210 -11.50 6.49 -17.99
C GLN A 210 -10.91 7.89 -18.24
N TYR A 211 -9.62 7.96 -18.56
CA TYR A 211 -8.85 9.20 -18.61
C TYR A 211 -8.25 9.48 -19.99
N GLY A 212 -8.31 8.54 -20.93
CA GLY A 212 -7.68 8.67 -22.25
C GLY A 212 -6.16 8.48 -22.25
N GLU A 213 -5.56 8.17 -21.10
CA GLU A 213 -4.12 7.98 -20.93
C GLU A 213 -3.82 6.90 -19.88
N TYR A 214 -2.60 6.34 -19.91
CA TYR A 214 -2.10 5.53 -18.80
C TYR A 214 -1.64 6.45 -17.65
N ARG A 215 -2.62 7.03 -16.94
CA ARG A 215 -2.44 8.09 -15.96
C ARG A 215 -1.43 7.73 -14.85
N THR A 216 -1.47 6.50 -14.34
CA THR A 216 -0.54 6.02 -13.30
C THR A 216 0.90 6.09 -13.78
N GLN A 217 1.20 5.63 -15.00
CA GLN A 217 2.55 5.69 -15.56
C GLN A 217 3.06 7.13 -15.62
N ARG A 218 2.26 8.05 -16.18
CA ARG A 218 2.62 9.48 -16.26
C ARG A 218 2.92 10.06 -14.87
N LEU A 219 2.01 9.88 -13.91
CA LEU A 219 2.17 10.44 -12.56
C LEU A 219 3.38 9.86 -11.82
N VAL A 220 3.62 8.56 -11.94
CA VAL A 220 4.76 7.88 -11.29
C VAL A 220 6.07 8.38 -11.87
N LEU A 221 6.17 8.51 -13.20
CA LEU A 221 7.38 9.02 -13.86
C LEU A 221 7.61 10.50 -13.57
N GLU A 222 6.56 11.32 -13.54
CA GLU A 222 6.67 12.73 -13.10
C GLU A 222 7.16 12.84 -11.65
N ALA A 223 6.66 11.99 -10.74
CA ALA A 223 7.10 11.97 -9.35
C ALA A 223 8.55 11.50 -9.23
N TRP A 224 8.95 10.48 -10.00
CA TRP A 224 10.33 10.02 -10.10
C TRP A 224 11.26 11.17 -10.50
N ASP A 225 10.93 11.88 -11.57
CA ASP A 225 11.76 12.95 -12.11
C ASP A 225 11.90 14.12 -11.10
N LYS A 226 10.90 14.35 -10.24
CA LYS A 226 10.99 15.32 -9.13
C LYS A 226 11.89 14.84 -8.00
N ILE A 227 11.78 13.55 -7.61
CA ILE A 227 12.60 12.97 -6.55
C ILE A 227 14.09 13.04 -6.95
N ILE A 228 14.44 12.63 -8.17
CA ILE A 228 15.83 12.63 -8.63
C ILE A 228 16.40 14.05 -8.74
N ARG A 229 15.62 15.03 -9.18
CA ARG A 229 16.05 16.44 -9.23
C ARG A 229 16.35 17.05 -7.86
N ASN A 230 15.69 16.56 -6.80
CA ASN A 230 15.78 17.08 -5.43
C ASN A 230 16.64 16.21 -4.50
N SER A 231 17.27 15.15 -5.02
CA SER A 231 18.14 14.22 -4.26
C SER A 231 19.59 14.67 -4.29
#